data_AF-G7VB12-F1
#
_entry.id   AF-G7VB12-F1
#
_cell.length_a   1.000
_cell.length_b   1.000
_cell.length_c   1.000
_cell.angle_alpha   90.00
_cell.angle_beta   90.00
_cell.angle_gamma   90.00
#
_symmetry.space_group_name_H-M   'P 1'
#
loop_
_entity.id
_entity.type
_entity.pdbx_description
1 polymer ?
#
loop_
_entity_poly.entity_id
_entity_poly.type
_entity_poly.pdbx_seq_one_letter_code
_entity_poly.pdbx_strand_id
1 'polypeptide(L)'
;MRGGGGNIKHISSRVQKYVAAPRLELEDFLVLALAGMGAHPPLIAYLTEMPRERVELILEWLVEKGYLKREGNRYRWTKAAKPVLKQWRSNPEAAAALRRAFDKFARDVAAPVARAAWEAAFWWTMWLAAMKWLHYHPPED
;
A
#
# COMPACT_ATOMS: atom_id res chain seq x y z
N MET A 1 -35.26 50.26 -17.05
CA MET A 1 -33.81 49.98 -17.05
C MET A 1 -33.61 48.64 -16.37
N ARG A 2 -33.31 47.54 -17.11
CA ARG A 2 -31.96 46.93 -17.25
C ARG A 2 -31.20 46.96 -15.91
N GLY A 3 -30.79 45.88 -15.26
CA GLY A 3 -30.54 44.50 -15.68
C GLY A 3 -29.34 43.98 -14.85
N GLY A 4 -29.19 42.67 -14.72
CA GLY A 4 -28.00 42.00 -14.15
C GLY A 4 -28.28 41.36 -12.79
N GLY A 5 -28.58 40.06 -12.67
CA GLY A 5 -28.14 38.97 -13.55
C GLY A 5 -26.68 38.62 -13.27
N GLY A 6 -26.43 38.02 -12.11
CA GLY A 6 -25.15 37.42 -11.73
C GLY A 6 -25.44 36.30 -10.75
N ASN A 7 -26.05 35.20 -11.20
CA ASN A 7 -25.28 34.03 -11.61
C ASN A 7 -24.19 33.71 -10.57
N ILE A 8 -24.61 33.25 -9.38
CA ILE A 8 -23.76 32.49 -8.48
C ILE A 8 -23.38 31.25 -9.26
N LYS A 9 -22.30 31.40 -10.03
CA LYS A 9 -21.71 30.36 -10.86
C LYS A 9 -21.58 29.14 -9.97
N HIS A 10 -22.23 28.07 -10.40
CA HIS A 10 -21.92 26.70 -10.05
C HIS A 10 -20.44 26.58 -9.70
N ILE A 11 -20.13 26.58 -8.40
CA ILE A 11 -18.88 26.00 -7.93
C ILE A 11 -19.10 24.52 -8.11
N SER A 12 -18.78 24.10 -9.33
CA SER A 12 -18.63 22.74 -9.80
C SER A 12 -18.34 21.80 -8.63
N SER A 13 -19.29 20.91 -8.36
CA SER A 13 -19.20 19.76 -7.47
C SER A 13 -18.09 18.76 -7.87
N ARG A 14 -17.22 19.12 -8.83
CA ARG A 14 -16.03 18.35 -9.24
C ARG A 14 -14.72 18.87 -8.67
N VAL A 15 -14.67 20.00 -7.95
CA VAL A 15 -13.40 20.55 -7.41
C VAL A 15 -13.25 20.35 -5.89
N GLN A 16 -14.32 19.99 -5.17
CA GLN A 16 -14.28 19.61 -3.74
C GLN A 16 -13.97 18.12 -3.48
N LYS A 17 -13.32 17.42 -4.43
CA LYS A 17 -13.04 15.97 -4.32
C LYS A 17 -11.55 15.61 -4.27
N TYR A 18 -10.73 16.54 -3.80
CA TYR A 18 -9.44 16.23 -3.21
C TYR A 18 -9.50 16.63 -1.74
N VAL A 19 -10.24 15.82 -0.96
CA VAL A 19 -9.97 15.71 0.48
C VAL A 19 -8.47 15.47 0.56
N ALA A 20 -7.73 16.44 1.11
CA ALA A 20 -6.29 16.38 1.23
C ALA A 20 -5.92 15.01 1.81
N ALA A 21 -5.44 14.11 0.96
CA ALA A 21 -4.94 12.83 1.43
C ALA A 21 -3.83 13.20 2.43
N PRO A 22 -3.90 12.73 3.69
CA PRO A 22 -2.80 12.95 4.62
C PRO A 22 -1.52 12.52 3.91
N ARG A 23 -0.47 13.35 3.97
CA ARG A 23 0.83 13.02 3.38
C ARG A 23 1.31 11.76 4.08
N LEU A 24 1.05 10.61 3.46
CA LEU A 24 1.63 9.34 3.86
C LEU A 24 3.15 9.53 3.86
N GLU A 25 3.80 9.04 4.89
CA GLU A 25 5.25 8.95 4.91
C GLU A 25 5.68 7.61 4.28
N LEU A 26 6.98 7.49 4.01
CA LEU A 26 7.53 6.26 3.44
C LEU A 26 7.22 5.04 4.34
N GLU A 27 7.29 5.21 5.66
CA GLU A 27 6.94 4.17 6.64
C GLU A 27 5.49 3.70 6.47
N ASP A 28 4.54 4.64 6.40
CA ASP A 28 3.12 4.33 6.25
C ASP A 28 2.84 3.55 4.96
N PHE A 29 3.52 3.96 3.87
CA PHE A 29 3.44 3.27 2.60
C PHE A 29 3.98 1.84 2.70
N LEU A 30 5.12 1.62 3.35
CA LEU A 30 5.70 0.29 3.51
C LEU A 30 4.77 -0.63 4.30
N VAL A 31 4.18 -0.14 5.39
CA VAL A 31 3.18 -0.90 6.15
C VAL A 31 1.95 -1.19 5.30
N LEU A 32 1.41 -0.20 4.60
CA LEU A 32 0.25 -0.36 3.72
C LEU A 32 0.50 -1.44 2.66
N ALA A 33 1.66 -1.39 2.00
CA ALA A 33 2.03 -2.32 0.95
C ALA A 33 2.19 -3.74 1.52
N LEU A 34 3.02 -3.92 2.56
CA LEU A 34 3.30 -5.24 3.14
C LEU A 34 2.06 -5.88 3.76
N ALA A 35 1.24 -5.10 4.48
CA ALA A 35 0.03 -5.59 5.12
C ALA A 35 -1.01 -6.08 4.12
N GLY A 36 -1.25 -5.33 3.03
CA GLY A 36 -2.19 -5.76 2.00
C GLY A 36 -1.69 -6.90 1.12
N MET A 37 -0.38 -7.16 1.10
CA MET A 37 0.22 -8.38 0.57
C MET A 37 0.12 -9.58 1.52
N GLY A 38 -0.43 -9.39 2.72
CA GLY A 38 -0.71 -10.45 3.69
C GLY A 38 0.36 -10.63 4.77
N ALA A 39 1.36 -9.73 4.87
CA ALA A 39 2.30 -9.75 5.98
C ALA A 39 1.59 -9.40 7.30
N HIS A 40 1.89 -10.14 8.37
CA HIS A 40 1.38 -9.86 9.71
C HIS A 40 2.30 -8.88 10.47
N PRO A 41 1.85 -8.21 11.54
CA PRO A 41 2.59 -7.11 12.17
C PRO A 41 4.03 -7.46 12.58
N PRO A 42 4.32 -8.63 13.20
CA PRO A 42 5.70 -9.02 13.50
C PRO A 42 6.62 -9.12 12.29
N LEU A 43 6.11 -9.60 11.15
CA LEU A 43 6.89 -9.71 9.92
C LEU A 43 7.13 -8.32 9.33
N ILE A 44 6.12 -7.46 9.31
CA ILE A 44 6.26 -6.08 8.83
C ILE A 44 7.33 -5.34 9.64
N ALA A 45 7.29 -5.43 10.97
CA ALA A 45 8.29 -4.82 11.87
C ALA A 45 9.71 -5.30 11.54
N TYR A 46 9.89 -6.61 11.39
CA TYR A 46 11.18 -7.20 11.02
C TYR A 46 11.68 -6.74 9.63
N LEU A 47 10.81 -6.71 8.62
CA LEU A 47 11.17 -6.34 7.24
C LEU A 47 11.47 -4.85 7.07
N THR A 48 10.82 -4.01 7.86
CA THR A 48 10.95 -2.55 7.80
C THR A 48 11.91 -1.99 8.84
N GLU A 49 12.39 -2.83 9.76
CA GLU A 49 13.23 -2.45 10.91
C GLU A 49 12.56 -1.42 11.83
N MET A 50 11.23 -1.36 11.79
CA MET A 50 10.43 -0.53 12.69
C MET A 50 10.09 -1.27 13.99
N PRO A 51 9.96 -0.53 15.12
CA PRO A 51 9.35 -1.08 16.33
C PRO A 51 7.96 -1.63 16.05
N ARG A 52 7.61 -2.74 16.71
CA ARG A 52 6.33 -3.41 16.48
C ARG A 52 5.13 -2.49 16.82
N GLU A 53 5.26 -1.73 17.90
CA GLU A 53 4.26 -0.78 18.38
C GLU A 53 3.99 0.30 17.33
N ARG A 54 5.05 0.77 16.65
CA ARG A 54 4.94 1.74 15.55
C ARG A 54 4.18 1.14 14.38
N VAL A 55 4.47 -0.10 14.00
CA VAL A 55 3.75 -0.80 12.93
C VAL A 55 2.27 -0.98 13.29
N GLU A 56 1.95 -1.35 14.52
CA GLU A 56 0.57 -1.53 14.98
C GLU A 56 -0.20 -0.20 14.94
N LEU A 57 0.40 0.91 15.38
CA LEU A 57 -0.19 2.26 15.27
C LEU A 57 -0.47 2.65 13.80
N ILE A 58 0.49 2.38 12.91
CA ILE A 58 0.30 2.68 11.47
C ILE A 58 -0.82 1.81 10.88
N LEU A 59 -0.89 0.52 11.25
CA LEU A 59 -1.96 -0.37 10.78
C LEU A 59 -3.34 0.10 11.23
N GLU A 60 -3.49 0.50 12.49
CA GLU A 60 -4.73 1.06 13.02
C GLU A 60 -5.13 2.32 12.28
N TRP A 61 -4.19 3.24 12.07
CA TRP A 61 -4.41 4.45 11.30
C TRP A 61 -4.80 4.17 9.84
N LEU A 62 -4.14 3.22 9.17
CA LEU A 62 -4.47 2.82 7.78
C LEU A 62 -5.87 2.20 7.67
N VAL A 63 -6.33 1.50 8.71
CA VAL A 63 -7.71 0.99 8.80
C VAL A 63 -8.69 2.13 9.05
N GLU A 64 -8.39 3.06 9.95
CA GLU A 64 -9.21 4.25 10.22
C GLU A 64 -9.39 5.11 8.96
N LYS A 65 -8.32 5.31 8.18
CA LYS A 65 -8.36 6.02 6.89
C LYS A 65 -9.02 5.22 5.77
N GLY A 66 -9.37 3.97 6.03
CA GLY A 66 -10.06 3.11 5.08
C GLY A 66 -9.17 2.63 3.94
N TYR A 67 -7.84 2.67 4.07
CA TYR A 67 -6.90 2.09 3.11
C TYR A 67 -6.77 0.57 3.28
N LEU A 68 -6.86 0.10 4.52
CA LEU A 68 -6.89 -1.31 4.86
C LEU A 68 -8.24 -1.70 5.46
N LYS A 69 -8.61 -2.96 5.27
CA LYS A 69 -9.69 -3.63 5.99
C LYS A 69 -9.11 -4.83 6.72
N ARG A 70 -9.43 -4.95 8.01
CA ARG A 70 -9.08 -6.14 8.80
C ARG A 70 -10.07 -7.27 8.52
N GLU A 71 -9.55 -8.44 8.17
CA GLU A 71 -10.29 -9.68 7.96
C GLU A 71 -9.66 -10.77 8.84
N GLY A 72 -10.19 -10.92 10.05
CA GLY A 72 -9.60 -11.77 11.09
C GLY A 72 -8.20 -11.27 11.49
N ASN A 73 -7.19 -12.12 11.26
CA ASN A 73 -5.78 -11.82 11.54
C ASN A 73 -5.00 -11.26 10.35
N ARG A 74 -5.69 -10.91 9.26
CA ARG A 74 -5.06 -10.39 8.04
C ARG A 74 -5.61 -9.02 7.68
N TYR A 75 -4.84 -8.29 6.88
CA TYR A 75 -5.23 -7.02 6.29
C TYR A 75 -5.40 -7.19 4.79
N ARG A 76 -6.39 -6.50 4.21
CA ARG A 76 -6.57 -6.40 2.76
C ARG A 76 -6.67 -4.96 2.32
N TRP A 77 -6.12 -4.66 1.15
CA TRP A 77 -6.31 -3.36 0.52
C TRP A 77 -7.77 -3.12 0.18
N THR A 78 -8.25 -1.92 0.48
CA THR A 78 -9.54 -1.44 0.01
C THR A 78 -9.41 -0.81 -1.38
N LYS A 79 -10.54 -0.37 -1.96
CA LYS A 79 -10.52 0.43 -3.18
C LYS A 79 -9.79 1.78 -2.99
N ALA A 80 -9.78 2.33 -1.78
CA ALA A 80 -9.14 3.62 -1.48
C ALA A 80 -7.61 3.54 -1.44
N ALA A 81 -7.03 2.37 -1.18
CA ALA A 81 -5.57 2.18 -1.21
C ALA A 81 -4.97 2.20 -2.63
N LYS A 82 -5.75 1.83 -3.65
CA LYS A 82 -5.25 1.73 -5.04
C LYS A 82 -4.57 3.02 -5.57
N PRO A 83 -5.18 4.22 -5.49
CA PRO A 83 -4.53 5.43 -5.97
C PRO A 83 -3.26 5.76 -5.20
N VAL A 84 -3.23 5.50 -3.89
CA VAL A 84 -2.05 5.68 -3.05
C VAL A 84 -0.92 4.74 -3.50
N LEU A 85 -1.20 3.44 -3.62
CA LEU A 85 -0.21 2.47 -4.10
C LEU A 85 0.31 2.83 -5.50
N LYS A 86 -0.55 3.33 -6.39
CA LYS A 86 -0.13 3.80 -7.72
C LYS A 86 0.78 5.03 -7.63
N GLN A 87 0.47 5.99 -6.77
CA GLN A 87 1.29 7.19 -6.58
C GLN A 87 2.69 6.84 -6.07
N TRP A 88 2.78 5.89 -5.15
CA TRP A 88 4.06 5.48 -4.57
C TRP A 88 4.86 4.51 -5.44
N ARG A 89 4.23 3.90 -6.46
CA ARG A 89 4.90 3.02 -7.43
C ARG A 89 6.02 3.74 -8.19
N SER A 90 5.83 5.01 -8.55
CA SER A 90 6.83 5.80 -9.27
C SER A 90 7.86 6.47 -8.34
N ASN A 91 7.73 6.30 -7.02
CA ASN A 91 8.72 6.82 -6.08
C ASN A 91 9.91 5.84 -5.99
N PRO A 92 11.13 6.26 -6.41
CA PRO A 92 12.30 5.38 -6.43
C PRO A 92 12.73 4.93 -5.02
N GLU A 93 12.56 5.79 -4.01
CA GLU A 93 12.89 5.44 -2.62
C GLU A 93 11.95 4.37 -2.08
N ALA A 94 10.66 4.48 -2.43
CA ALA A 94 9.64 3.50 -2.06
C ALA A 94 9.88 2.14 -2.71
N ALA A 95 10.22 2.14 -4.00
CA ALA A 95 10.57 0.93 -4.73
C ALA A 95 11.84 0.27 -4.15
N ALA A 96 12.88 1.06 -3.84
CA ALA A 96 14.11 0.56 -3.24
C ALA A 96 13.88 0.01 -1.82
N ALA A 97 13.06 0.67 -1.01
CA ALA A 97 12.72 0.22 0.33
C ALA A 97 11.93 -1.11 0.32
N LEU A 98 10.92 -1.22 -0.55
CA LEU A 98 10.20 -2.49 -0.75
C LEU A 98 11.15 -3.59 -1.23
N ARG A 99 12.04 -3.29 -2.19
CA ARG A 99 13.01 -4.26 -2.69
C ARG A 99 13.93 -4.78 -1.59
N ARG A 100 14.47 -3.88 -0.74
CA ARG A 100 15.29 -4.27 0.41
C ARG A 100 14.55 -5.16 1.39
N ALA A 101 13.27 -4.85 1.69
CA ALA A 101 12.43 -5.69 2.52
C ALA A 101 12.28 -7.10 1.92
N PHE A 102 12.02 -7.21 0.62
CA PHE A 102 11.93 -8.51 -0.05
C PHE A 102 13.26 -9.28 -0.07
N ASP A 103 14.37 -8.60 -0.35
CA ASP A 103 15.69 -9.24 -0.37
C ASP A 103 16.09 -9.74 1.02
N LYS A 104 15.76 -8.99 2.09
CA LYS A 104 15.94 -9.40 3.50
C LYS A 104 15.12 -10.65 3.81
N PHE A 105 13.84 -10.66 3.44
CA PHE A 105 12.97 -11.83 3.60
C PHE A 105 13.53 -13.07 2.89
N ALA A 106 13.93 -12.91 1.62
CA ALA A 106 14.46 -14.01 0.81
C ALA A 106 15.74 -14.61 1.42
N ARG A 107 16.62 -13.76 1.97
CA ARG A 107 17.86 -14.21 2.60
C ARG A 107 17.60 -14.97 3.91
N ASP A 108 16.77 -14.41 4.77
CA ASP A 108 16.70 -14.84 6.17
C ASP A 108 15.60 -15.90 6.41
N VAL A 109 14.58 -15.97 5.55
CA VAL A 109 13.41 -16.86 5.73
C VAL A 109 13.38 -18.00 4.71
N ALA A 110 13.83 -17.82 3.47
CA ALA A 110 13.72 -18.85 2.44
C ALA A 110 14.78 -19.97 2.54
N ALA A 111 15.77 -19.85 3.45
CA ALA A 111 16.99 -20.67 3.44
C ALA A 111 17.11 -21.78 4.52
N PRO A 112 16.03 -22.30 5.13
CA PRO A 112 16.07 -23.72 5.53
C PRO A 112 14.72 -24.45 5.35
N VAL A 113 14.45 -24.87 4.10
CA VAL A 113 13.99 -26.21 3.69
C VAL A 113 12.98 -26.94 4.62
N ALA A 114 11.68 -26.65 4.46
CA ALA A 114 10.53 -27.60 4.61
C ALA A 114 9.18 -26.86 4.74
N ARG A 115 9.19 -25.63 5.29
CA ARG A 115 8.06 -24.68 5.27
C ARG A 115 8.15 -23.70 4.09
N ALA A 116 9.39 -23.44 3.67
CA ALA A 116 9.77 -22.64 2.52
C ALA A 116 9.20 -23.16 1.19
N ALA A 117 8.92 -24.46 1.01
CA ALA A 117 8.32 -24.96 -0.23
C ALA A 117 6.84 -24.53 -0.37
N TRP A 118 6.09 -24.50 0.73
CA TRP A 118 4.68 -24.11 0.75
C TRP A 118 4.51 -22.58 0.73
N GLU A 119 5.34 -21.86 1.47
CA GLU A 119 5.38 -20.38 1.44
C GLU A 119 6.02 -19.85 0.15
N ALA A 120 7.03 -20.50 -0.44
CA ALA A 120 7.54 -20.12 -1.76
C ALA A 120 6.51 -20.38 -2.87
N ALA A 121 5.67 -21.41 -2.76
CA ALA A 121 4.54 -21.60 -3.69
C ALA A 121 3.49 -20.48 -3.53
N PHE A 122 3.15 -20.11 -2.29
CA PHE A 122 2.28 -18.96 -2.01
C PHE A 122 2.88 -17.65 -2.55
N TRP A 123 4.16 -17.40 -2.30
CA TRP A 123 4.84 -16.18 -2.72
C TRP A 123 5.20 -16.15 -4.19
N TRP A 124 5.44 -17.29 -4.85
CA TRP A 124 5.50 -17.40 -6.31
C TRP A 124 4.16 -17.02 -6.93
N THR A 125 3.05 -17.43 -6.31
CA THR A 125 1.70 -17.03 -6.74
C THR A 125 1.45 -15.54 -6.51
N MET A 126 1.92 -14.98 -5.39
CA MET A 126 1.84 -13.54 -5.11
C MET A 126 2.76 -12.71 -6.00
N TRP A 127 3.96 -13.20 -6.29
CA TRP A 127 4.92 -12.59 -7.22
C TRP A 127 4.39 -12.64 -8.64
N LEU A 128 3.85 -13.78 -9.09
CA LEU A 128 3.14 -13.88 -10.36
C LEU A 128 1.92 -12.97 -10.40
N ALA A 129 1.15 -12.83 -9.32
CA ALA A 129 0.03 -11.91 -9.26
C ALA A 129 0.48 -10.44 -9.34
N ALA A 130 1.57 -10.09 -8.66
CA ALA A 130 2.20 -8.78 -8.72
C ALA A 130 2.78 -8.50 -10.12
N MET A 131 3.50 -9.45 -10.72
CA MET A 131 4.05 -9.37 -12.07
C MET A 131 2.97 -9.31 -13.14
N LYS A 132 1.92 -10.12 -13.02
CA LYS A 132 0.73 -10.09 -13.90
C LYS A 132 0.03 -8.74 -13.77
N TRP A 133 -0.13 -8.23 -12.55
CA TRP A 133 -0.65 -6.89 -12.31
C TRP A 133 0.22 -5.80 -12.95
N LEU A 134 1.55 -5.91 -12.85
CA LEU A 134 2.51 -5.00 -13.51
C LEU A 134 2.48 -5.12 -15.04
N HIS A 135 2.14 -6.29 -15.58
CA HIS A 135 2.08 -6.55 -17.03
C HIS A 135 0.77 -6.07 -17.68
N TYR A 136 -0.37 -6.23 -16.99
CA TYR A 136 -1.66 -5.66 -17.45
C TYR A 136 -1.81 -4.16 -17.13
N HIS A 137 -0.94 -3.63 -16.27
CA HIS A 137 -0.83 -2.21 -15.97
C HIS A 137 0.64 -1.79 -16.11
N PRO A 138 1.18 -1.81 -17.35
CA PRO A 138 2.53 -1.34 -17.59
C PRO A 138 2.66 0.11 -17.10
N PRO A 139 3.82 0.49 -16.56
CA PRO A 139 4.04 1.89 -16.25
C PRO A 139 3.94 2.68 -17.58
N GLU A 140 3.06 3.67 -17.63
CA GLU A 140 3.04 4.61 -18.76
C GLU A 140 4.32 5.43 -18.64
N ASP A 141 5.18 5.33 -19.67
CA ASP A 141 6.41 6.13 -19.83
C ASP A 141 6.11 7.64 -19.82
#